data_AF-A0A7D3W361-F1
#
_entry.id   AF-A0A7D3W361-F1
#
_cell.length_a   1.000
_cell.length_b   1.000
_cell.length_c   1.000
_cell.angle_alpha   90.00
_cell.angle_beta   90.00
_cell.angle_gamma   90.00
#
_symmetry.space_group_name_H-M   'P 1'
#
loop_
_entity.id
_entity.type
_entity.pdbx_description
1 polymer ?
#
loop_
_entity_poly.entity_id
_entity_poly.type
_entity_poly.pdbx_seq_one_letter_code
_entity_poly.pdbx_strand_id
1 'polypeptide(L)'
;MRSGMLDRLTPRGWDGLVGFGVRTVVDLREEAERTVLPPPPVSCVHVPLDDNADTALWEHIRANDLDGTPLYYPVFLERKAERCAAAVRAVAEAGPGGVLVHCAGGRDRTGLVSMLLLLLAGVLPDEIIADYEVSNRNAARTNPRYCTLRVLERHGTTERDALMAVLARLDVVDYLRSAGSTAGEIAAVRARLLGG
;
A
#
# COMPACT_ATOMS: atom_id res chain seq x y z
N MET A 1 4.47 -8.92 -3.76
CA MET A 1 3.14 -9.44 -3.37
C MET A 1 2.49 -8.47 -2.39
N ARG A 2 1.16 -8.48 -2.26
CA ARG A 2 0.41 -7.71 -1.27
C ARG A 2 -0.51 -8.60 -0.43
N SER A 3 -0.74 -8.25 0.84
CA SER A 3 -1.70 -8.96 1.70
C SER A 3 -2.28 -8.06 2.81
N GLY A 4 -3.31 -8.57 3.48
CA GLY A 4 -3.74 -8.05 4.78
C GLY A 4 -2.92 -8.62 5.94
N MET A 5 -3.49 -8.57 7.14
CA MET A 5 -2.83 -8.99 8.38
C MET A 5 -2.27 -10.42 8.31
N LEU A 6 -1.07 -10.60 8.87
CA LEU A 6 -0.35 -11.88 8.89
C LEU A 6 -0.44 -12.60 10.23
N ASP A 7 -1.08 -11.99 11.24
CA ASP A 7 -1.08 -12.48 12.63
C ASP A 7 -1.82 -13.81 12.80
N ARG A 8 -2.61 -14.22 11.79
CA ARG A 8 -3.32 -15.50 11.75
C ARG A 8 -2.66 -16.55 10.85
N LEU A 9 -1.49 -16.24 10.30
CA LEU A 9 -0.79 -17.16 9.41
C LEU A 9 -0.22 -18.33 10.24
N THR A 10 -0.63 -19.54 9.89
CA THR A 10 -0.12 -20.76 10.53
C THR A 10 1.32 -21.03 10.10
N PRO A 11 2.08 -21.91 10.79
CA PRO A 11 3.41 -22.32 10.34
C PRO A 11 3.44 -22.78 8.88
N ARG A 12 2.44 -23.57 8.45
CA ARG A 12 2.28 -23.99 7.05
C ARG A 12 2.05 -22.80 6.10
N GLY A 13 1.36 -21.75 6.55
CA GLY A 13 1.19 -20.54 5.76
C GLY A 13 2.51 -19.78 5.57
N TRP A 14 3.34 -19.71 6.61
CA TRP A 14 4.70 -19.17 6.51
C TRP A 14 5.59 -19.99 5.58
N ASP A 15 5.56 -21.32 5.69
CA ASP A 15 6.26 -22.21 4.76
C ASP A 15 5.80 -21.98 3.32
N GLY A 16 4.50 -21.75 3.12
CA GLY A 16 3.94 -21.37 1.83
C GLY A 16 4.55 -20.08 1.28
N LEU A 17 4.55 -19.00 2.07
CA LEU A 17 5.17 -17.73 1.66
C LEU A 17 6.65 -17.87 1.33
N VAL A 18 7.41 -18.61 2.15
CA VAL A 18 8.83 -18.90 1.91
C VAL A 18 9.01 -19.72 0.63
N GLY A 19 8.15 -20.71 0.39
CA GLY A 19 8.12 -21.52 -0.82
C GLY A 19 7.79 -20.72 -2.08
N PHE A 20 6.94 -19.69 -1.97
CA PHE A 20 6.69 -18.70 -3.03
C PHE A 20 7.86 -17.72 -3.24
N GLY A 21 8.93 -17.82 -2.43
CA GLY A 21 10.12 -16.99 -2.56
C GLY A 21 10.11 -15.73 -1.71
N VAL A 22 9.11 -15.50 -0.85
CA VAL A 22 9.08 -14.32 0.03
C VAL A 22 10.21 -14.39 1.06
N ARG A 23 10.99 -13.31 1.17
CA ARG A 23 12.11 -13.16 2.11
C ARG A 23 12.04 -11.88 2.95
N THR A 24 11.25 -10.91 2.50
CA THR A 24 11.06 -9.65 3.22
C THR A 24 9.59 -9.30 3.29
N VAL A 25 9.16 -8.87 4.48
CA VAL A 25 7.86 -8.28 4.75
C VAL A 25 8.07 -6.79 5.00
N VAL A 26 7.36 -5.94 4.27
CA VAL A 26 7.23 -4.51 4.56
C VAL A 26 5.92 -4.31 5.30
N ASP A 27 6.00 -4.05 6.60
CA ASP A 27 4.86 -3.86 7.50
C ASP A 27 4.51 -2.37 7.59
N LEU A 28 3.35 -1.99 7.04
CA LEU A 28 2.86 -0.61 6.99
C LEU A 28 2.05 -0.20 8.23
N ARG A 29 1.88 -1.13 9.18
CA ARG A 29 1.10 -0.90 10.39
C ARG A 29 1.77 0.10 11.32
N GLU A 30 0.98 0.81 12.09
CA GLU A 30 1.47 1.53 13.26
C GLU A 30 1.91 0.54 14.33
N GLU A 31 2.80 0.98 15.23
CA GLU A 31 3.37 0.11 16.26
C GLU A 31 2.28 -0.57 17.11
N ALA A 32 1.23 0.17 17.46
CA ALA A 32 0.10 -0.33 18.24
C ALA A 32 -0.73 -1.43 17.54
N GLU A 33 -0.62 -1.57 16.22
CA GLU A 33 -1.34 -2.59 15.44
C GLU A 33 -0.52 -3.87 15.26
N ARG A 34 0.77 -3.88 15.64
CA ARG A 34 1.66 -5.04 15.47
C ARG A 34 1.48 -6.02 16.63
N THR A 35 1.09 -7.24 16.30
CA THR A 35 0.92 -8.30 17.31
C THR A 35 1.85 -9.48 17.10
N VAL A 36 2.26 -9.76 15.86
CA VAL A 36 3.19 -10.83 15.51
C VAL A 36 4.25 -10.31 14.52
N LEU A 37 5.50 -10.74 14.72
CA LEU A 37 6.59 -10.54 13.76
C LEU A 37 6.77 -11.77 12.86
N PRO A 38 7.16 -11.60 11.59
CA PRO A 38 7.54 -12.72 10.72
C PRO A 38 8.62 -13.60 11.36
N PRO A 39 8.46 -14.93 11.32
CA PRO A 39 9.51 -15.84 11.77
C PRO A 39 10.66 -15.91 10.74
N PRO A 40 11.89 -16.25 11.17
CA PRO A 40 12.97 -16.59 10.25
C PRO A 40 12.54 -17.68 9.24
N PRO A 41 13.02 -17.63 7.98
CA PRO A 41 14.04 -16.74 7.43
C PRO A 41 13.48 -15.40 6.90
N VAL A 42 12.23 -15.05 7.21
CA VAL A 42 11.61 -13.82 6.69
C VAL A 42 12.03 -12.62 7.54
N SER A 43 12.64 -11.63 6.87
CA SER A 43 12.95 -10.33 7.47
C SER A 43 11.73 -9.41 7.50
N CYS A 44 11.67 -8.50 8.46
CA CYS A 44 10.61 -7.51 8.57
C CYS A 44 11.19 -6.10 8.56
N VAL A 45 10.75 -5.27 7.62
CA VAL A 45 11.03 -3.84 7.57
C VAL A 45 9.75 -3.12 7.96
N HIS A 46 9.78 -2.42 9.09
CA HIS A 46 8.62 -1.70 9.61
C HIS A 46 8.63 -0.26 9.09
N VAL A 47 7.58 0.13 8.38
CA VAL A 47 7.40 1.47 7.81
C VAL A 47 5.98 1.96 8.11
N PRO A 48 5.71 2.46 9.33
CA PRO A 48 4.37 2.90 9.71
C PRO A 48 3.90 4.02 8.77
N LEU A 49 2.79 3.78 8.08
CA LEU A 49 2.36 4.67 7.01
C LEU A 49 1.40 5.78 7.50
N ASP A 50 0.48 5.44 8.40
CA ASP A 50 -0.69 6.26 8.74
C ASP A 50 -0.35 7.55 9.49
N ASP A 51 0.74 7.57 10.27
CA ASP A 51 1.13 8.73 11.08
C ASP A 51 -0.01 9.18 11.99
N ASN A 52 -0.50 8.29 12.85
CA ASN A 52 -1.64 8.55 13.73
C ASN A 52 -1.46 9.79 14.65
N ALA A 53 -0.23 10.31 14.77
CA ALA A 53 0.06 11.55 15.48
C ALA A 53 -0.44 12.82 14.75
N ASP A 54 -0.65 12.77 13.43
CA ASP A 54 -1.25 13.88 12.66
C ASP A 54 -2.78 13.87 12.82
N THR A 55 -3.24 14.27 14.00
CA THR A 55 -4.67 14.26 14.33
C THR A 55 -5.49 15.15 13.41
N ALA A 56 -4.93 16.27 12.93
CA ALA A 56 -5.62 17.19 12.03
C ALA A 56 -5.94 16.55 10.67
N LEU A 57 -4.98 15.79 10.09
CA LEU A 57 -5.25 15.01 8.87
C LEU A 57 -6.36 14.00 9.11
N TRP A 58 -6.25 13.22 10.18
CA TRP A 58 -7.20 12.15 10.45
C TRP A 58 -8.59 12.65 10.83
N GLU A 59 -8.69 13.79 11.50
CA GLU A 59 -9.95 14.51 11.72
C GLU A 59 -10.57 14.97 10.40
N HIS A 60 -9.77 15.54 9.49
CA HIS A 60 -10.25 15.92 8.16
C HIS A 60 -10.77 14.72 7.37
N ILE A 61 -10.00 13.61 7.32
CA ILE A 61 -10.39 12.38 6.63
C ILE A 61 -11.73 11.86 7.17
N ARG A 62 -11.90 11.79 8.50
CA ARG A 62 -13.13 11.32 9.12
C ARG A 62 -14.31 12.27 8.92
N ALA A 63 -14.09 13.57 9.08
CA ALA A 63 -15.13 14.59 8.94
C ALA A 63 -15.71 14.65 7.52
N ASN A 64 -14.95 14.20 6.52
CA ASN A 64 -15.34 14.19 5.12
C ASN A 64 -15.65 12.77 4.58
N ASP A 65 -15.83 11.77 5.45
CA ASP A 65 -16.16 10.38 5.08
C ASP A 65 -15.18 9.76 4.05
N LEU A 66 -13.89 10.11 4.12
CA LEU A 66 -12.88 9.65 3.15
C LEU A 66 -12.22 8.32 3.54
N ASP A 67 -12.28 7.97 4.83
CA ASP A 67 -11.55 6.85 5.42
C ASP A 67 -11.94 5.51 4.78
N GLY A 68 -10.94 4.66 4.56
CA GLY A 68 -11.15 3.35 3.97
C GLY A 68 -11.67 3.38 2.53
N THR A 69 -11.42 4.44 1.77
CA THR A 69 -11.75 4.53 0.33
C THR A 69 -10.58 5.12 -0.45
N PRO A 70 -10.52 5.02 -1.79
CA PRO A 70 -9.49 5.73 -2.53
C PRO A 70 -9.59 7.28 -2.42
N LEU A 71 -10.67 7.82 -1.84
CA LEU A 71 -10.87 9.27 -1.72
C LEU A 71 -9.92 9.96 -0.74
N TYR A 72 -9.31 9.24 0.22
CA TYR A 72 -8.29 9.84 1.09
C TYR A 72 -6.91 9.89 0.43
N TYR A 73 -6.68 9.20 -0.70
CA TYR A 73 -5.36 9.14 -1.35
C TYR A 73 -4.80 10.51 -1.75
N PRO A 74 -5.58 11.45 -2.35
CA PRO A 74 -5.05 12.77 -2.70
C PRO A 74 -4.44 13.51 -1.51
N VAL A 75 -5.21 13.66 -0.41
CA VAL A 75 -4.75 14.39 0.78
C VAL A 75 -3.61 13.66 1.49
N PHE A 76 -3.61 12.32 1.42
CA PHE A 76 -2.56 11.51 2.02
C PHE A 76 -1.23 11.60 1.25
N LEU A 77 -1.28 11.50 -0.08
CA LEU A 77 -0.09 11.66 -0.93
C LEU A 77 0.52 13.05 -0.74
N GLU A 78 -0.32 14.09 -0.63
CA GLU A 78 0.15 15.45 -0.36
C GLU A 78 0.85 15.58 1.01
N ARG A 79 0.23 15.07 2.08
CA ARG A 79 0.72 15.28 3.46
C ARG A 79 1.74 14.26 3.94
N LYS A 80 1.80 13.07 3.34
CA LYS A 80 2.62 11.93 3.77
C LYS A 80 3.57 11.44 2.68
N ALA A 81 4.03 12.37 1.83
CA ALA A 81 4.92 12.09 0.73
C ALA A 81 6.18 11.33 1.16
N GLU A 82 6.86 11.80 2.21
CA GLU A 82 8.08 11.17 2.74
C GLU A 82 7.84 9.74 3.25
N ARG A 83 6.69 9.48 3.89
CA ARG A 83 6.33 8.13 4.37
C ARG A 83 6.01 7.19 3.21
N CYS A 84 5.32 7.69 2.19
CA CYS A 84 5.09 6.94 0.96
C CYS A 84 6.41 6.57 0.26
N ALA A 85 7.33 7.53 0.16
CA ALA A 85 8.66 7.31 -0.39
C ALA A 85 9.47 6.30 0.44
N ALA A 86 9.41 6.38 1.77
CA ALA A 86 10.06 5.42 2.65
C ALA A 86 9.52 3.99 2.45
N ALA A 87 8.21 3.82 2.27
CA ALA A 87 7.61 2.51 2.01
C ALA A 87 8.04 1.93 0.65
N VAL A 88 8.06 2.77 -0.40
CA VAL A 88 8.56 2.38 -1.72
C VAL A 88 10.04 2.01 -1.68
N ARG A 89 10.86 2.79 -0.96
CA ARG A 89 12.29 2.52 -0.76
C ARG A 89 12.54 1.21 -0.01
N ALA A 90 11.77 0.92 1.03
CA ALA A 90 11.88 -0.34 1.77
C ALA A 90 11.69 -1.58 0.87
N VAL A 91 10.85 -1.47 -0.16
CA VAL A 91 10.71 -2.53 -1.18
C VAL A 91 11.97 -2.66 -2.04
N ALA A 92 12.59 -1.54 -2.42
CA ALA A 92 13.83 -1.52 -3.20
C ALA A 92 14.99 -2.17 -2.44
N GLU A 93 15.19 -1.75 -1.19
CA GLU A 93 16.32 -2.11 -0.34
C GLU A 93 16.23 -3.52 0.28
N ALA A 94 15.08 -4.18 0.13
CA ALA A 94 14.91 -5.55 0.61
C ALA A 94 16.00 -6.49 0.05
N GLY A 95 16.42 -7.49 0.83
CA GLY A 95 17.38 -8.49 0.36
C GLY A 95 16.85 -9.34 -0.81
N PRO A 96 17.67 -10.23 -1.38
CA PRO A 96 17.23 -11.11 -2.47
C PRO A 96 15.94 -11.88 -2.15
N GLY A 97 15.06 -12.00 -3.14
CA GLY A 97 13.77 -12.70 -3.03
C GLY A 97 12.55 -11.79 -3.07
N GLY A 98 11.39 -12.41 -2.91
CA GLY A 98 10.08 -11.75 -2.96
C GLY A 98 9.85 -10.85 -1.76
N VAL A 99 9.19 -9.71 -2.01
CA VAL A 99 8.75 -8.77 -0.98
C VAL A 99 7.24 -8.85 -0.83
N LEU A 100 6.76 -8.94 0.41
CA LEU A 100 5.36 -8.86 0.77
C LEU A 100 5.08 -7.53 1.46
N VAL A 101 4.26 -6.69 0.84
CA VAL A 101 3.77 -5.44 1.46
C VAL A 101 2.43 -5.71 2.13
N HIS A 102 2.29 -5.35 3.40
CA HIS A 102 1.03 -5.56 4.11
C HIS A 102 0.69 -4.44 5.09
N CYS A 103 -0.59 -4.38 5.45
CA CYS A 103 -1.09 -3.61 6.58
C CYS A 103 -2.11 -4.47 7.36
N ALA A 104 -3.00 -3.85 8.14
CA ALA A 104 -4.07 -4.58 8.82
C ALA A 104 -5.11 -5.15 7.83
N GLY A 105 -5.71 -4.29 7.00
CA GLY A 105 -6.76 -4.70 6.05
C GLY A 105 -6.24 -5.18 4.69
N GLY A 106 -5.00 -4.85 4.32
CA GLY A 106 -4.39 -5.18 3.02
C GLY A 106 -4.96 -4.40 1.84
N ARG A 107 -5.81 -3.41 2.10
CA ARG A 107 -6.54 -2.65 1.08
C ARG A 107 -6.06 -1.22 0.95
N ASP A 108 -6.10 -0.44 2.04
CA ASP A 108 -5.95 1.02 1.97
C ASP A 108 -4.47 1.43 1.87
N ARG A 109 -3.71 1.34 2.97
CA ARG A 109 -2.25 1.56 3.01
C ARG A 109 -1.50 0.71 1.99
N THR A 110 -1.81 -0.60 1.97
CA THR A 110 -1.21 -1.53 1.01
C THR A 110 -1.60 -1.19 -0.43
N GLY A 111 -2.82 -0.71 -0.68
CA GLY A 111 -3.26 -0.29 -2.01
C GLY A 111 -2.55 0.94 -2.49
N LEU A 112 -2.36 1.93 -1.62
CA LEU A 112 -1.64 3.15 -1.95
C LEU A 112 -0.19 2.83 -2.32
N VAL A 113 0.51 2.03 -1.50
CA VAL A 113 1.90 1.64 -1.82
C VAL A 113 1.96 0.75 -3.07
N SER A 114 1.01 -0.17 -3.26
CA SER A 114 0.95 -1.01 -4.47
C SER A 114 0.73 -0.16 -5.73
N MET A 115 -0.15 0.84 -5.68
CA MET A 115 -0.38 1.78 -6.78
C MET A 115 0.92 2.52 -7.17
N LEU A 116 1.67 3.04 -6.19
CA LEU A 116 2.94 3.72 -6.45
C LEU A 116 3.98 2.79 -7.09
N LEU A 117 4.08 1.54 -6.62
CA LEU A 117 4.98 0.54 -7.18
C LEU A 117 4.58 0.17 -8.62
N LEU A 118 3.29 -0.03 -8.89
CA LEU A 118 2.80 -0.37 -10.23
C LEU A 118 3.01 0.79 -11.23
N LEU A 119 2.82 2.04 -10.79
CA LEU A 119 3.17 3.22 -11.59
C LEU A 119 4.66 3.24 -11.95
N LEU A 120 5.55 2.94 -11.01
CA LEU A 120 6.99 2.85 -11.28
C LEU A 120 7.34 1.72 -12.26
N ALA A 121 6.62 0.61 -12.20
CA ALA A 121 6.74 -0.50 -13.15
C ALA A 121 6.17 -0.17 -14.54
N GLY A 122 5.50 0.98 -14.72
CA GLY A 122 4.90 1.38 -15.99
C GLY A 122 3.61 0.65 -16.32
N VAL A 123 2.93 0.11 -15.32
CA VAL A 123 1.62 -0.55 -15.47
C VAL A 123 0.55 0.49 -15.81
N LEU A 124 -0.40 0.14 -16.67
CA LEU A 124 -1.40 1.08 -17.14
C LEU A 124 -2.42 1.43 -16.04
N PRO A 125 -2.99 2.65 -16.02
CA PRO A 125 -3.97 3.07 -15.02
C PRO A 125 -5.13 2.09 -14.83
N ASP A 126 -5.68 1.55 -15.92
CA ASP A 126 -6.80 0.60 -15.85
C ASP A 126 -6.44 -0.72 -15.15
N GLU A 127 -5.20 -1.20 -15.32
CA GLU A 127 -4.72 -2.43 -14.67
C GLU A 127 -4.48 -2.19 -13.17
N ILE A 128 -3.98 -1.01 -12.80
CA ILE A 128 -3.82 -0.59 -11.41
C ILE A 128 -5.17 -0.51 -10.70
N ILE A 129 -6.17 0.07 -11.36
CA ILE A 129 -7.54 0.15 -10.85
C ILE A 129 -8.12 -1.27 -10.69
N ALA A 130 -7.90 -2.15 -11.67
CA ALA A 130 -8.36 -3.53 -11.57
C ALA A 130 -7.72 -4.30 -10.39
N ASP A 131 -6.41 -4.13 -10.13
CA ASP A 131 -5.75 -4.70 -8.94
C ASP A 131 -6.39 -4.21 -7.63
N TYR A 132 -6.69 -2.90 -7.56
CA TYR A 132 -7.35 -2.32 -6.40
C TYR A 132 -8.75 -2.89 -6.20
N GLU A 133 -9.58 -2.94 -7.24
CA GLU A 133 -10.95 -3.44 -7.19
C GLU A 133 -11.02 -4.91 -6.74
N VAL A 134 -10.05 -5.75 -7.17
CA VAL A 134 -9.94 -7.14 -6.69
C VAL A 134 -9.63 -7.16 -5.19
N SER A 135 -8.68 -6.35 -4.75
CA SER A 135 -8.29 -6.26 -3.34
C SER A 135 -9.45 -5.80 -2.46
N ASN A 136 -10.18 -4.76 -2.88
CA ASN A 136 -11.33 -4.25 -2.12
C ASN A 136 -12.48 -5.27 -2.07
N ARG A 137 -12.78 -5.93 -3.19
CA ARG A 137 -13.81 -6.99 -3.23
C ARG A 137 -13.49 -8.15 -2.29
N ASN A 138 -12.23 -8.58 -2.24
CA ASN A 138 -11.79 -9.65 -1.34
C ASN A 138 -11.86 -9.23 0.14
N ALA A 139 -11.51 -7.97 0.44
CA ALA A 139 -11.65 -7.41 1.78
C ALA A 139 -13.14 -7.36 2.19
N ALA A 140 -14.01 -6.84 1.34
CA ALA A 140 -15.45 -6.76 1.60
C ALA A 140 -16.13 -8.13 1.79
N ARG A 141 -15.67 -9.16 1.06
CA ARG A 141 -16.12 -10.55 1.25
C ARG A 141 -15.74 -11.10 2.63
N THR A 142 -14.58 -10.70 3.14
CA THR A 142 -14.07 -11.17 4.44
C THR A 142 -14.67 -10.39 5.61
N ASN A 143 -14.90 -9.09 5.42
CA ASN A 143 -15.53 -8.22 6.39
C ASN A 143 -16.40 -7.17 5.68
N PRO A 144 -17.74 -7.23 5.82
CA PRO A 144 -18.66 -6.28 5.17
C PRO A 144 -18.42 -4.81 5.52
N ARG A 145 -17.73 -4.50 6.63
CA ARG A 145 -17.33 -3.13 6.98
C ARG A 145 -16.35 -2.52 5.99
N TYR A 146 -15.66 -3.34 5.20
CA TYR A 146 -14.80 -2.89 4.10
C TYR A 146 -15.57 -2.65 2.80
N CYS A 147 -16.91 -2.67 2.80
CA CYS A 147 -17.67 -2.27 1.62
C CYS A 147 -17.63 -0.73 1.45
N THR A 148 -16.93 -0.26 0.42
CA THR A 148 -16.74 1.16 0.09
C THR A 148 -17.91 1.79 -0.67
N LEU A 149 -18.79 0.96 -1.25
CA LEU A 149 -19.82 1.40 -2.21
C LEU A 149 -20.71 2.51 -1.66
N ARG A 150 -21.17 2.41 -0.41
CA ARG A 150 -22.06 3.41 0.20
C ARG A 150 -21.38 4.75 0.40
N VAL A 151 -20.09 4.74 0.72
CA VAL A 151 -19.31 5.98 0.90
C VAL A 151 -19.13 6.64 -0.46
N LEU A 152 -18.66 5.88 -1.45
CA LEU A 152 -18.44 6.38 -2.81
C LEU A 152 -19.73 6.92 -3.46
N GLU A 153 -20.87 6.27 -3.24
CA GLU A 153 -22.18 6.73 -3.71
C GLU A 153 -22.56 8.09 -3.13
N ARG A 154 -22.31 8.34 -1.83
CA ARG A 154 -22.55 9.66 -1.20
C ARG A 154 -21.68 10.76 -1.80
N HIS A 155 -20.47 10.39 -2.25
CA HIS A 155 -19.55 11.29 -2.95
C HIS A 155 -19.82 11.37 -4.46
N GLY A 156 -20.85 10.70 -4.98
CA GLY A 156 -21.21 10.72 -6.39
C GLY A 156 -20.13 10.14 -7.31
N THR A 157 -19.38 9.14 -6.83
CA THR A 157 -18.21 8.59 -7.52
C THR A 157 -18.14 7.07 -7.42
N THR A 158 -17.15 6.48 -8.09
CA THR A 158 -16.83 5.05 -8.04
C THR A 158 -15.37 4.84 -7.62
N GLU A 159 -14.98 3.60 -7.33
CA GLU A 159 -13.56 3.29 -7.06
C GLU A 159 -12.68 3.65 -8.25
N ARG A 160 -13.17 3.32 -9.46
CA ARG A 160 -12.52 3.63 -10.72
C ARG A 160 -12.35 5.12 -10.89
N ASP A 161 -13.41 5.91 -10.73
CA ASP A 161 -13.35 7.36 -10.98
C ASP A 161 -12.45 8.06 -9.95
N ALA A 162 -12.55 7.67 -8.67
CA ALA A 162 -11.71 8.20 -7.61
C ALA A 162 -10.21 7.91 -7.84
N LEU A 163 -9.87 6.67 -8.22
CA LEU A 163 -8.49 6.30 -8.53
C LEU A 163 -8.00 6.94 -9.83
N MET A 164 -8.83 6.99 -10.87
CA MET A 164 -8.47 7.63 -12.13
C MET A 164 -8.15 9.11 -11.92
N ALA A 165 -8.90 9.80 -11.05
CA ALA A 165 -8.62 11.19 -10.68
C ALA A 165 -7.25 11.37 -9.99
N VAL A 166 -6.82 10.41 -9.17
CA VAL A 166 -5.48 10.39 -8.56
C VAL A 166 -4.42 10.14 -9.63
N LEU A 167 -4.59 9.07 -10.42
CA LEU A 167 -3.62 8.62 -11.42
C LEU A 167 -3.38 9.66 -12.52
N ALA A 168 -4.44 10.37 -12.94
CA ALA A 168 -4.34 11.43 -13.95
C ALA A 168 -3.51 12.65 -13.51
N ARG A 169 -3.25 12.81 -12.20
CA ARG A 169 -2.55 13.96 -11.62
C ARG A 169 -1.18 13.61 -11.04
N LEU A 170 -0.83 12.33 -10.99
CA LEU A 170 0.34 11.84 -10.28
C LEU A 170 1.45 11.45 -11.25
N ASP A 171 2.49 12.28 -11.37
CA ASP A 171 3.79 11.84 -11.86
C ASP A 171 4.53 11.17 -10.70
N VAL A 172 4.63 9.84 -10.73
CA VAL A 172 5.20 9.07 -9.62
C VAL A 172 6.70 9.35 -9.42
N VAL A 173 7.44 9.68 -10.47
CA VAL A 173 8.89 9.91 -10.38
C VAL A 173 9.14 11.27 -9.74
N ASP A 174 8.44 12.30 -10.20
CA ASP A 174 8.55 13.64 -9.63
C ASP A 174 8.00 13.70 -8.20
N TYR A 175 6.90 12.98 -7.94
CA TYR A 175 6.36 12.82 -6.59
C TYR A 175 7.41 12.24 -5.62
N LEU A 176 8.02 11.10 -5.97
CA LEU A 176 9.02 10.46 -5.11
C LEU A 176 10.27 11.31 -4.96
N ARG A 177 10.70 12.02 -6.01
CA ARG A 177 11.82 12.97 -5.92
C ARG A 177 11.53 14.13 -4.98
N SER A 178 10.33 14.70 -5.07
CA SER A 178 9.88 15.77 -4.17
C SER A 178 9.81 15.31 -2.71
N ALA A 179 9.57 14.01 -2.50
CA ALA A 179 9.57 13.34 -1.20
C ALA A 179 10.96 12.87 -0.73
N GLY A 180 12.03 13.24 -1.44
CA GLY A 180 13.41 12.96 -1.04
C GLY A 180 14.01 11.67 -1.62
N SER A 181 13.34 10.97 -2.53
CA SER A 181 13.95 9.84 -3.24
C SER A 181 14.93 10.30 -4.32
N THR A 182 16.10 9.67 -4.36
CA THR A 182 17.12 9.85 -5.37
C THR A 182 16.76 9.12 -6.67
N ALA A 183 17.37 9.54 -7.78
CA ALA A 183 17.23 8.82 -9.06
C ALA A 183 17.72 7.36 -8.98
N GLY A 184 18.74 7.08 -8.16
CA GLY A 184 19.26 5.73 -7.94
C GLY A 184 18.29 4.82 -7.20
N GLU A 185 17.65 5.31 -6.13
CA GLU A 185 16.63 4.55 -5.40
C GLU A 185 15.42 4.24 -6.30
N ILE A 186 14.95 5.22 -7.09
CA ILE A 186 13.85 5.00 -8.05
C ILE A 186 14.24 3.95 -9.09
N ALA A 187 15.45 4.02 -9.65
CA ALA A 187 15.94 3.02 -10.60
C ALA A 187 16.02 1.61 -9.97
N ALA A 188 16.47 1.51 -8.71
CA ALA A 188 16.54 0.24 -7.99
C ALA A 188 15.15 -0.38 -7.78
N VAL A 189 14.14 0.42 -7.45
CA VAL A 189 12.74 -0.07 -7.37
C VAL A 189 12.29 -0.64 -8.70
N ARG A 190 12.50 0.10 -9.80
CA ARG A 190 12.09 -0.36 -11.15
C ARG A 190 12.79 -1.64 -11.57
N ALA A 191 14.10 -1.73 -11.35
CA ALA A 191 14.89 -2.92 -11.62
C ALA A 191 14.37 -4.14 -10.84
N ARG A 192 14.03 -3.95 -9.57
CA ARG A 192 13.45 -5.01 -8.73
C ARG A 192 12.09 -5.50 -9.26
N LEU A 193 11.21 -4.57 -9.66
CA LEU A 193 9.86 -4.91 -10.11
C LEU A 193 9.84 -5.60 -11.48
N LEU A 194 10.77 -5.25 -12.37
CA LEU A 194 10.84 -5.76 -13.73
C LEU A 194 11.74 -7.01 -13.89
N GLY A 195 12.27 -7.53 -12.78
CA GLY A 195 13.07 -8.77 -12.77
C GLY A 195 14.45 -8.59 -13.38
N GLY A 196 15.21 -7.59 -12.89
CA GLY A 196 16.61 -7.38 -13.27
C GLY A 196 17.49 -8.63 -13.23
#